data_AF-A0A175W4Q5-F1
#
_entry.id   AF-A0A175W4Q5-F1
#
_cell.length_a   1.000
_cell.length_b   1.000
_cell.length_c   1.000
_cell.angle_alpha   90.00
_cell.angle_beta   90.00
_cell.angle_gamma   90.00
#
_symmetry.space_group_name_H-M   'P 1'
#
loop_
_entity.id
_entity.type
_entity.pdbx_description
1 polymer ?
#
loop_
_entity_poly.entity_id
_entity_poly.type
_entity_poly.pdbx_seq_one_letter_code
_entity_poly.pdbx_strand_id
1 'polypeptide(L)'
;MPDPSPAPPPDDSISARISPDCPAETQRVLTAAWSHDVAAVKKLLDEPGRASCQDPKTGETPLHAAIRACGPPSNEDDPGDLENAKKTVYELLMWGGIWNDVDDRNETPGCVAHRLGRGELYNLCVEAGVRAEMLFGVMDGYEELGSDVGEEMEVVEAEGDVNGGEEDVVVVGENGDEVPELVDVDEANGRGKEDGGEKENGFQPPNNEAAVNVNSEAYLRSKLTYSEGKLVDEDGNGVMMAWETDIMRRSVDALLPAKERGNEF
;
A
#
# COMPACT_ATOMS: atom_id res chain seq x y z
N MET A 1 4.63 -7.00 37.20
CA MET A 1 3.45 -6.22 36.76
C MET A 1 2.46 -7.21 36.18
N PRO A 2 1.16 -7.14 36.51
CA PRO A 2 0.18 -7.92 35.75
C PRO A 2 0.21 -7.44 34.30
N ASP A 3 0.24 -8.40 33.37
CA ASP A 3 0.11 -8.16 31.94
C ASP A 3 -1.13 -7.27 31.70
N PRO A 4 -1.04 -6.14 30.97
CA PRO A 4 -2.22 -5.35 30.66
C PRO A 4 -3.25 -6.28 30.03
N SER A 5 -4.46 -6.31 30.62
CA SER A 5 -5.60 -7.04 30.05
C SER A 5 -5.70 -6.70 28.55
N PRO A 6 -5.85 -7.69 27.66
CA PRO A 6 -5.94 -7.42 26.24
C PRO A 6 -7.03 -6.38 25.99
N ALA A 7 -6.71 -5.41 25.14
CA ALA A 7 -7.67 -4.39 24.73
C ALA A 7 -8.94 -5.08 24.23
N PRO A 8 -10.14 -4.56 24.55
CA PRO A 8 -11.38 -5.12 24.05
C PRO A 8 -11.34 -5.14 22.50
N PRO A 9 -11.97 -6.16 21.87
CA PRO A 9 -12.05 -6.19 20.42
C PRO A 9 -12.73 -4.92 19.90
N PRO A 10 -12.32 -4.43 18.71
CA PRO A 10 -12.90 -3.22 18.15
C PRO A 10 -14.40 -3.40 17.86
N ASP A 11 -15.17 -2.32 18.00
CA ASP A 11 -16.61 -2.33 17.69
C ASP A 11 -16.81 -2.32 16.17
N ASP A 12 -17.12 -3.49 15.62
CA ASP A 12 -17.38 -3.71 14.20
C ASP A 12 -18.89 -3.62 13.86
N SER A 13 -19.72 -3.01 14.70
CA SER A 13 -21.14 -2.84 14.39
C SER A 13 -21.39 -1.79 13.31
N ILE A 14 -22.47 -1.97 12.54
CA ILE A 14 -22.88 -1.03 11.49
C ILE A 14 -23.02 0.41 12.01
N SER A 15 -23.55 0.59 13.22
CA SER A 15 -23.71 1.89 13.88
C SER A 15 -22.40 2.55 14.29
N ALA A 16 -21.35 1.77 14.51
CA ALA A 16 -20.02 2.28 14.84
C ALA A 16 -19.23 2.68 13.58
N ARG A 17 -19.55 2.08 12.44
CA ARG A 17 -18.81 2.28 11.18
C ARG A 17 -19.48 3.25 10.22
N ILE A 18 -20.81 3.24 10.13
CA ILE A 18 -21.54 4.21 9.32
C ILE A 18 -21.98 5.35 10.24
N SER A 19 -21.33 6.50 10.11
CA SER A 19 -21.61 7.67 10.92
C SER A 19 -22.99 8.27 10.60
N PRO A 20 -23.65 8.94 11.56
CA PRO A 20 -24.92 9.62 11.31
C PRO A 20 -24.78 10.81 10.34
N ASP A 21 -23.56 11.33 10.18
CA ASP A 21 -23.23 12.45 9.29
C ASP A 21 -22.86 11.97 7.87
N CYS A 22 -22.87 10.66 7.64
CA CYS A 22 -22.61 10.05 6.34
C CYS A 22 -23.61 10.56 5.28
N PRO A 23 -23.17 11.04 4.11
CA PRO A 23 -24.06 11.42 3.03
C PRO A 23 -25.03 10.30 2.65
N ALA A 24 -26.30 10.63 2.39
CA ALA A 24 -27.36 9.64 2.20
C ALA A 24 -27.10 8.67 1.04
N GLU A 25 -26.40 9.11 0.00
CA GLU A 25 -25.98 8.29 -1.13
C GLU A 25 -24.93 7.27 -0.69
N THR A 26 -23.86 7.73 -0.01
CA THR A 26 -22.81 6.87 0.55
C THR A 26 -23.40 5.87 1.54
N GLN A 27 -24.24 6.33 2.47
CA GLN A 27 -24.91 5.47 3.44
C GLN A 27 -25.72 4.35 2.77
N ARG A 28 -26.41 4.64 1.65
CA ARG A 28 -27.14 3.63 0.88
C ARG A 28 -26.23 2.56 0.30
N VAL A 29 -25.07 2.93 -0.25
CA VAL A 29 -24.09 1.97 -0.80
C VAL A 29 -23.48 1.14 0.33
N LEU A 30 -23.05 1.78 1.42
CA LEU A 30 -22.46 1.08 2.57
C LEU A 30 -23.44 0.09 3.19
N THR A 31 -24.71 0.47 3.35
CA THR A 31 -25.73 -0.42 3.91
C THR A 31 -26.05 -1.59 2.98
N ALA A 32 -26.12 -1.35 1.66
CA ALA A 32 -26.35 -2.42 0.68
C ALA A 32 -25.18 -3.42 0.62
N ALA A 33 -23.94 -2.90 0.72
CA ALA A 33 -22.74 -3.73 0.82
C ALA A 33 -22.74 -4.54 2.13
N TRP A 34 -23.09 -3.92 3.26
CA TRP A 34 -23.21 -4.58 4.57
C TRP A 34 -24.23 -5.72 4.56
N SER A 35 -25.34 -5.59 3.84
CA SER A 35 -26.35 -6.64 3.75
C SER A 35 -26.07 -7.68 2.67
N HIS A 36 -24.91 -7.63 2.01
CA HIS A 36 -24.54 -8.47 0.87
C HIS A 36 -25.61 -8.52 -0.24
N ASP A 37 -26.37 -7.42 -0.43
CA ASP A 37 -27.41 -7.36 -1.46
C ASP A 37 -26.77 -7.03 -2.81
N VAL A 38 -26.25 -8.07 -3.47
CA VAL A 38 -25.57 -7.98 -4.76
C VAL A 38 -26.43 -7.26 -5.81
N ALA A 39 -27.75 -7.44 -5.78
CA ALA A 39 -28.65 -6.80 -6.75
C ALA A 39 -28.77 -5.30 -6.50
N ALA A 40 -28.91 -4.88 -5.24
CA ALA A 40 -28.93 -3.47 -4.86
C ALA A 40 -27.57 -2.81 -5.12
N VAL A 41 -26.47 -3.47 -4.75
CA VAL A 41 -25.11 -2.97 -4.98
C VAL A 41 -24.88 -2.69 -6.47
N LYS A 42 -25.17 -3.65 -7.36
CA LYS A 42 -25.02 -3.45 -8.81
C LYS A 42 -25.76 -2.23 -9.33
N LYS A 43 -27.00 -2.04 -8.90
CA LYS A 43 -27.82 -0.89 -9.30
C LYS A 43 -27.25 0.44 -8.78
N LEU A 44 -26.67 0.45 -7.59
CA LEU A 44 -26.06 1.64 -7.01
C LEU A 44 -24.72 1.98 -7.68
N LEU A 45 -23.99 0.97 -8.16
CA LEU A 45 -22.71 1.13 -8.84
C LEU A 45 -22.78 1.69 -10.27
N ASP A 46 -23.99 1.80 -10.84
CA ASP A 46 -24.20 2.45 -12.14
C ASP A 46 -23.77 3.93 -12.14
N GLU A 47 -23.69 4.58 -10.97
CA GLU A 47 -23.16 5.92 -10.82
C GLU A 47 -21.63 5.93 -10.57
N PRO A 48 -20.84 6.74 -11.28
CA PRO A 48 -19.39 6.81 -11.09
C PRO A 48 -19.00 7.20 -9.65
N GLY A 49 -17.94 6.57 -9.13
CA GLY A 49 -17.38 6.86 -7.81
C GLY A 49 -18.12 6.23 -6.63
N ARG A 50 -19.21 5.48 -6.86
CA ARG A 50 -19.95 4.80 -5.79
C ARG A 50 -19.19 3.63 -5.17
N ALA A 51 -18.38 2.91 -5.94
CA ALA A 51 -17.59 1.80 -5.42
C ALA A 51 -16.48 2.26 -4.45
N SER A 52 -15.95 3.46 -4.64
CA SER A 52 -14.87 4.07 -3.84
C SER A 52 -15.37 5.17 -2.91
N CYS A 53 -16.68 5.23 -2.61
CA CYS A 53 -17.19 6.18 -1.64
C CYS A 53 -16.76 5.79 -0.22
N GLN A 54 -16.65 6.79 0.65
CA GLN A 54 -16.21 6.60 2.03
C GLN A 54 -17.13 7.37 2.97
N ASP A 55 -17.37 6.79 4.14
CA ASP A 55 -17.88 7.56 5.27
C ASP A 55 -16.84 8.65 5.64
N PRO A 56 -17.22 9.94 5.68
CA PRO A 56 -16.27 11.04 5.89
C PRO A 56 -15.62 11.05 7.27
N LYS A 57 -16.20 10.34 8.25
CA LYS A 57 -15.71 10.29 9.63
C LYS A 57 -14.90 9.03 9.91
N THR A 58 -15.37 7.88 9.45
CA THR A 58 -14.77 6.58 9.78
C THR A 58 -13.91 6.02 8.66
N GLY A 59 -13.97 6.55 7.44
CA GLY A 59 -13.28 5.99 6.28
C GLY A 59 -13.86 4.64 5.83
N GLU A 60 -15.01 4.23 6.35
CA GLU A 60 -15.64 2.97 5.96
C GLU A 60 -16.00 3.02 4.47
N THR A 61 -15.46 2.08 3.70
CA THR A 61 -15.76 1.89 2.28
C THR A 61 -16.80 0.78 2.12
N PRO A 62 -17.45 0.66 0.94
CA PRO A 62 -18.28 -0.51 0.64
C PRO A 62 -17.54 -1.84 0.80
N LEU A 63 -16.23 -1.86 0.51
CA LEU A 63 -15.39 -3.06 0.71
C LEU A 63 -15.25 -3.41 2.19
N HIS A 64 -14.94 -2.42 3.03
CA HIS A 64 -14.91 -2.59 4.48
C HIS A 64 -16.27 -3.11 4.99
N ALA A 65 -17.36 -2.47 4.59
CA ALA A 65 -18.72 -2.82 5.04
C ALA A 65 -19.09 -4.27 4.67
N ALA A 66 -18.83 -4.69 3.43
CA ALA A 66 -19.12 -6.06 2.99
C ALA A 66 -18.28 -7.12 3.73
N ILE A 67 -17.02 -6.81 4.05
CA ILE A 67 -16.16 -7.77 4.77
C ILE A 67 -16.52 -7.82 6.25
N ARG A 68 -16.76 -6.65 6.85
CA ARG A 68 -17.01 -6.50 8.28
C ARG A 68 -18.35 -7.10 8.69
N ALA A 69 -19.36 -7.02 7.81
CA ALA A 69 -20.66 -7.63 8.02
C ALA A 69 -20.61 -9.15 8.24
N CYS A 70 -19.63 -9.84 7.66
CA CYS A 70 -19.46 -11.28 7.89
C CYS A 70 -19.01 -11.61 9.32
N GLY A 71 -18.32 -10.68 10.03
CA GLY A 71 -17.68 -10.98 11.31
C GLY A 71 -16.71 -12.18 11.25
N PRO A 72 -16.30 -12.76 12.40
CA PRO A 72 -15.49 -13.97 12.44
C PRO A 72 -16.25 -15.22 11.97
N PRO A 73 -15.58 -16.22 11.37
CA PRO A 73 -16.18 -17.50 11.02
C PRO A 73 -16.88 -18.18 12.20
N SER A 74 -18.13 -18.60 11.99
CA SER A 74 -18.95 -19.30 12.97
C SER A 74 -19.58 -20.56 12.37
N ASN A 75 -19.93 -21.52 13.21
CA ASN A 75 -20.70 -22.71 12.78
C ASN A 75 -22.13 -22.36 12.32
N GLU A 76 -22.59 -21.14 12.63
CA GLU A 76 -23.89 -20.61 12.24
C GLU A 76 -23.85 -19.83 10.92
N ASP A 77 -22.68 -19.72 10.29
CA ASP A 77 -22.52 -19.02 9.02
C ASP A 77 -23.39 -19.67 7.94
N ASP A 78 -24.25 -18.88 7.29
CA ASP A 78 -24.96 -19.30 6.09
C ASP A 78 -23.99 -19.32 4.90
N PRO A 79 -23.73 -20.49 4.26
CA PRO A 79 -22.89 -20.54 3.07
C PRO A 79 -23.41 -19.65 1.92
N GLY A 80 -24.73 -19.43 1.86
CA GLY A 80 -25.35 -18.53 0.89
C GLY A 80 -24.96 -17.06 1.11
N ASP A 81 -24.97 -16.60 2.35
CA ASP A 81 -24.54 -15.26 2.73
C ASP A 81 -23.04 -15.04 2.45
N LEU A 82 -22.18 -15.98 2.83
CA LEU A 82 -20.75 -15.90 2.55
C LEU A 82 -20.46 -15.82 1.04
N GLU A 83 -21.19 -16.57 0.23
CA GLU A 83 -21.08 -16.51 -1.23
C GLU A 83 -21.57 -15.16 -1.79
N ASN A 84 -22.61 -14.56 -1.21
CA ASN A 84 -23.05 -13.22 -1.57
C ASN A 84 -22.03 -12.16 -1.15
N ALA A 85 -21.37 -12.31 0.00
CA ALA A 85 -20.29 -11.43 0.43
C ALA A 85 -19.13 -11.45 -0.57
N LYS A 86 -18.67 -12.64 -0.99
CA LYS A 86 -17.63 -12.78 -2.03
C LYS A 86 -18.01 -12.09 -3.34
N LYS A 87 -19.25 -12.31 -3.81
CA LYS A 87 -19.77 -11.64 -5.01
C LYS A 87 -19.82 -10.12 -4.84
N THR A 88 -20.24 -9.64 -3.67
CA THR A 88 -20.32 -8.21 -3.37
C THR A 88 -18.94 -7.58 -3.42
N VAL A 89 -17.94 -8.18 -2.74
CA VAL A 89 -16.55 -7.73 -2.77
C VAL A 89 -15.99 -7.74 -4.20
N TYR A 90 -16.20 -8.82 -4.95
CA TYR A 90 -15.74 -8.92 -6.33
C TYR A 90 -16.34 -7.83 -7.23
N GLU A 91 -17.65 -7.59 -7.15
CA GLU A 91 -18.31 -6.54 -7.92
C GLU A 91 -17.79 -5.16 -7.53
N LEU A 92 -17.66 -4.86 -6.23
CA LEU A 92 -17.10 -3.60 -5.77
C LEU A 92 -15.71 -3.35 -6.34
N LEU A 93 -14.83 -4.36 -6.32
CA LEU A 93 -13.48 -4.26 -6.90
C LEU A 93 -13.52 -3.98 -8.41
N MET A 94 -14.39 -4.68 -9.15
CA MET A 94 -14.50 -4.49 -10.60
C MET A 94 -15.10 -3.14 -11.01
N TRP A 95 -15.86 -2.50 -10.12
CA TRP A 95 -16.44 -1.17 -10.31
C TRP A 95 -15.60 -0.04 -9.72
N GLY A 96 -14.35 -0.31 -9.33
CA GLY A 96 -13.40 0.70 -8.87
C GLY A 96 -13.35 0.89 -7.36
N GLY A 97 -13.82 -0.07 -6.57
CA GLY A 97 -13.57 -0.12 -5.13
C GLY A 97 -12.07 -0.30 -4.88
N ILE A 98 -11.51 0.56 -4.02
CA ILE A 98 -10.07 0.62 -3.80
C ILE A 98 -9.68 -0.38 -2.71
N TRP A 99 -8.85 -1.35 -3.05
CA TRP A 99 -8.44 -2.44 -2.17
C TRP A 99 -7.49 -2.01 -1.04
N ASN A 100 -6.82 -0.85 -1.20
CA ASN A 100 -5.84 -0.30 -0.26
C ASN A 100 -6.32 0.94 0.51
N ASP A 101 -7.60 1.33 0.36
CA ASP A 101 -8.15 2.41 1.18
C ASP A 101 -8.10 2.02 2.65
N VAL A 102 -7.76 2.97 3.53
CA VAL A 102 -7.75 2.73 4.98
C VAL A 102 -8.92 3.42 5.66
N ASP A 103 -9.39 2.83 6.75
CA ASP A 103 -10.38 3.41 7.64
C ASP A 103 -9.73 4.24 8.78
N ASP A 104 -10.55 4.78 9.69
CA ASP A 104 -10.11 5.55 10.88
C ASP A 104 -9.26 4.74 11.87
N ARG A 105 -9.15 3.42 11.67
CA ARG A 105 -8.29 2.50 12.43
C ARG A 105 -7.04 2.10 11.65
N ASN A 106 -6.79 2.74 10.51
CA ASN A 106 -5.70 2.41 9.60
C ASN A 106 -5.78 0.96 9.08
N GLU A 107 -6.99 0.39 9.01
CA GLU A 107 -7.20 -0.93 8.44
C GLU A 107 -7.59 -0.79 6.97
N THR A 108 -6.96 -1.57 6.09
CA THR A 108 -7.48 -1.80 4.74
C THR A 108 -8.59 -2.86 4.75
N PRO A 109 -9.38 -3.02 3.68
CA PRO A 109 -10.32 -4.14 3.55
C PRO A 109 -9.65 -5.50 3.77
N GLY A 110 -8.40 -5.65 3.29
CA GLY A 110 -7.56 -6.82 3.54
C GLY A 110 -7.22 -6.98 5.03
N CYS A 111 -6.79 -5.92 5.72
CA CYS A 111 -6.53 -5.95 7.16
C CYS A 111 -7.77 -6.40 7.95
N VAL A 112 -8.94 -5.85 7.64
CA VAL A 112 -10.21 -6.23 8.29
C VAL A 112 -10.53 -7.70 8.02
N ALA A 113 -10.42 -8.17 6.77
CA ALA A 113 -10.65 -9.58 6.44
C ALA A 113 -9.70 -10.52 7.19
N HIS A 114 -8.42 -10.15 7.28
CA HIS A 114 -7.42 -10.91 8.00
C HIS A 114 -7.71 -10.97 9.50
N ARG A 115 -8.00 -9.83 10.13
CA ARG A 115 -8.34 -9.73 11.55
C ARG A 115 -9.59 -10.55 11.91
N LEU A 116 -10.59 -10.56 11.02
CA LEU A 116 -11.79 -11.37 11.18
C LEU A 116 -11.58 -12.85 10.84
N GLY A 117 -10.42 -13.26 10.31
CA GLY A 117 -10.16 -14.64 9.91
C GLY A 117 -10.90 -15.07 8.63
N ARG A 118 -11.36 -14.13 7.81
CA ARG A 118 -12.07 -14.36 6.55
C ARG A 118 -11.07 -14.51 5.39
N GLY A 119 -10.31 -15.61 5.39
CA GLY A 119 -9.22 -15.85 4.44
C GLY A 119 -9.62 -15.77 2.96
N GLU A 120 -10.82 -16.20 2.60
CA GLU A 120 -11.29 -16.10 1.20
C GLU A 120 -11.54 -14.65 0.77
N LEU A 121 -12.06 -13.79 1.65
CA LEU A 121 -12.27 -12.37 1.37
C LEU A 121 -10.93 -11.61 1.36
N TYR A 122 -10.01 -12.00 2.24
CA TYR A 122 -8.63 -11.50 2.23
C TYR A 122 -7.96 -11.76 0.88
N ASN A 123 -8.05 -12.99 0.37
CA ASN A 123 -7.48 -13.36 -0.92
C ASN A 123 -8.07 -12.55 -2.08
N LEU A 124 -9.39 -12.25 -2.06
CA LEU A 124 -9.98 -11.36 -3.07
C LEU A 124 -9.34 -9.97 -3.09
N CYS A 125 -8.96 -9.42 -1.92
CA CYS A 125 -8.27 -8.13 -1.82
C CYS A 125 -6.83 -8.22 -2.34
N VAL A 126 -6.09 -9.27 -1.96
CA VAL A 126 -4.72 -9.52 -2.45
C VAL A 126 -4.71 -9.68 -3.97
N GLU A 127 -5.62 -10.49 -4.52
CA GLU A 127 -5.73 -10.68 -5.96
C GLU A 127 -6.11 -9.38 -6.68
N ALA A 128 -6.87 -8.49 -6.04
CA ALA A 128 -7.16 -7.17 -6.60
C ALA A 128 -5.92 -6.30 -6.70
N GLY A 129 -5.07 -6.30 -5.66
CA GLY A 129 -3.76 -5.65 -5.69
C GLY A 129 -2.88 -6.20 -6.80
N VAL A 130 -2.74 -7.53 -6.89
CA VAL A 130 -1.94 -8.17 -7.96
C VAL A 130 -2.47 -7.82 -9.35
N ARG A 131 -3.79 -7.83 -9.56
CA ARG A 131 -4.39 -7.43 -10.84
C ARG A 131 -4.11 -5.96 -11.18
N ALA A 132 -4.14 -5.08 -10.18
CA ALA A 132 -3.81 -3.67 -10.37
C ALA A 132 -2.34 -3.50 -10.80
N GLU A 133 -1.40 -4.16 -10.12
CA GLU A 133 0.03 -4.15 -10.48
C GLU A 133 0.28 -4.73 -11.87
N MET A 134 -0.38 -5.83 -12.24
CA MET A 134 -0.27 -6.37 -13.61
C MET A 134 -0.80 -5.39 -14.67
N LEU A 135 -1.88 -4.66 -14.37
CA LEU A 135 -2.43 -3.65 -15.26
C LEU A 135 -1.48 -2.45 -15.39
N PHE A 136 -0.94 -1.94 -14.27
CA PHE A 136 0.04 -0.86 -14.27
C PHE A 136 1.32 -1.27 -15.01
N GLY A 137 1.82 -2.50 -14.81
CA GLY A 137 2.98 -3.00 -15.56
C GLY A 137 2.76 -3.07 -17.07
N VAL A 138 1.53 -3.33 -17.54
CA VAL A 138 1.22 -3.26 -18.98
C VAL A 138 1.07 -1.81 -19.46
N MET A 139 0.54 -0.91 -18.63
CA MET A 139 0.28 0.49 -18.99
C MET A 139 1.54 1.36 -18.99
N ASP A 140 2.36 1.30 -17.94
CA ASP A 140 3.61 2.06 -17.81
C ASP A 140 4.78 1.39 -18.54
N GLY A 141 4.56 0.15 -19.01
CA GLY A 141 5.61 -0.71 -19.54
C GLY A 141 6.39 -1.35 -18.40
N TYR A 142 6.69 -2.65 -18.53
CA TYR A 142 7.63 -3.30 -17.61
C TYR A 142 9.00 -2.68 -17.83
N GLU A 143 9.49 -1.91 -16.86
CA GLU A 143 10.93 -1.65 -16.74
C GLU A 143 11.56 -2.95 -16.26
N GLU A 144 12.26 -3.64 -17.16
CA GLU A 144 13.11 -4.76 -16.78
C GLU A 144 14.17 -4.21 -15.82
N LEU A 145 14.01 -4.50 -14.53
CA LEU A 145 15.08 -4.29 -13.56
C LEU A 145 16.27 -5.07 -14.10
N GLY A 146 17.30 -4.36 -14.56
CA GLY A 146 18.53 -4.97 -15.01
C GLY A 146 19.00 -5.90 -13.90
N SER A 147 18.88 -7.21 -14.11
CA SER A 147 19.52 -8.16 -13.23
C SER A 147 21.00 -7.94 -13.45
N ASP A 148 21.61 -7.06 -12.66
CA ASP A 148 23.06 -6.95 -12.59
C ASP A 148 23.58 -8.17 -11.82
N VAL A 149 23.36 -9.33 -12.43
CA VAL A 149 24.13 -10.55 -12.23
C VAL A 149 24.82 -10.78 -13.58
N GLY A 150 25.50 -9.73 -14.04
CA GLY A 150 26.23 -9.69 -15.31
C GLY A 150 27.71 -9.37 -15.14
N GLU A 151 28.16 -8.94 -13.97
CA GLU A 151 29.60 -8.81 -13.69
C GLU A 151 30.21 -10.19 -13.42
N GLU A 152 30.56 -10.84 -14.53
CA GLU A 152 31.76 -11.65 -14.72
C GLU A 152 32.18 -12.50 -13.51
N MET A 153 31.51 -13.65 -13.34
CA MET A 153 32.07 -14.73 -12.56
C MET A 153 33.38 -15.17 -13.24
N GLU A 154 34.50 -14.69 -12.72
CA GLU A 154 35.85 -15.05 -13.17
C GLU A 154 36.01 -16.56 -13.02
N VAL A 155 35.94 -17.29 -14.14
CA VAL A 155 36.24 -18.72 -14.19
C VAL A 155 37.76 -18.85 -14.02
N VAL A 156 38.20 -19.04 -12.78
CA VAL A 156 39.60 -19.35 -12.50
C VAL A 156 39.83 -20.81 -12.91
N GLU A 157 40.37 -21.03 -14.11
CA GLU A 157 40.83 -22.35 -14.53
C GLU A 157 42.05 -22.75 -13.68
N ALA A 158 41.81 -23.56 -12.65
CA ALA A 158 42.87 -24.30 -11.99
C ALA A 158 43.28 -25.46 -12.90
N GLU A 159 44.34 -25.27 -13.69
CA GLU A 159 45.06 -26.38 -14.32
C GLU A 159 45.64 -27.28 -13.23
N GLY A 160 44.89 -28.33 -12.90
CA GLY A 160 45.23 -29.34 -11.91
C GLY A 160 44.76 -30.70 -12.41
N ASP A 161 45.72 -31.43 -12.96
CA ASP A 161 45.66 -32.80 -13.45
C ASP A 161 45.00 -33.82 -12.49
N VAL A 162 44.50 -34.90 -13.10
CA VAL A 162 44.08 -36.23 -12.62
C VAL A 162 42.80 -36.48 -11.77
N ASN A 163 41.91 -37.22 -12.44
CA ASN A 163 41.09 -38.36 -11.97
C ASN A 163 39.74 -38.12 -11.25
N GLY A 164 38.66 -38.18 -12.05
CA GLY A 164 37.56 -39.14 -11.87
C GLY A 164 36.65 -38.99 -10.65
N GLY A 165 35.43 -38.51 -10.89
CA GLY A 165 34.30 -38.68 -9.97
C GLY A 165 33.20 -37.65 -10.24
N GLU A 166 32.04 -38.13 -10.67
CA GLU A 166 30.80 -37.37 -10.76
C GLU A 166 30.41 -36.87 -9.37
N GLU A 167 30.43 -35.56 -9.11
CA GLU A 167 29.69 -34.99 -7.98
C GLU A 167 28.99 -33.68 -8.35
N ASP A 168 27.77 -33.62 -7.83
CA ASP A 168 26.63 -32.76 -8.16
C ASP A 168 26.89 -31.29 -7.81
N VAL A 169 26.48 -30.38 -8.70
CA VAL A 169 26.56 -28.94 -8.48
C VAL A 169 25.46 -28.54 -7.49
N VAL A 170 25.82 -28.44 -6.21
CA VAL A 170 24.94 -27.87 -5.19
C VAL A 170 24.98 -26.35 -5.32
N VAL A 171 23.96 -25.79 -5.95
CA VAL A 171 23.70 -24.34 -5.97
C VAL A 171 23.22 -23.95 -4.56
N VAL A 172 24.11 -23.39 -3.76
CA VAL A 172 23.73 -22.74 -2.50
C VAL A 172 23.47 -21.27 -2.82
N GLY A 173 22.19 -20.92 -2.97
CA GLY A 173 21.75 -19.54 -2.94
C GLY A 173 21.84 -19.02 -1.52
N GLU A 174 22.94 -18.37 -1.17
CA GLU A 174 22.99 -17.44 -0.05
C GLU A 174 22.80 -16.05 -0.62
N ASN A 175 21.59 -15.50 -0.47
CA ASN A 175 21.34 -14.11 -0.12
C ASN A 175 19.85 -14.01 0.21
N GLY A 176 19.59 -13.70 1.48
CA GLY A 176 18.25 -13.69 2.06
C GLY A 176 17.34 -12.65 1.41
N ASP A 177 16.05 -12.95 1.48
CA ASP A 177 14.92 -12.07 1.16
C ASP A 177 15.12 -10.66 1.76
N GLU A 178 15.73 -9.74 0.99
CA GLU A 178 15.36 -8.34 1.10
C GLU A 178 14.06 -8.17 0.32
N VAL A 179 12.94 -8.29 1.05
CA VAL A 179 11.64 -7.82 0.58
C VAL A 179 11.85 -6.36 0.14
N PRO A 180 11.50 -5.99 -1.10
CA PRO A 180 11.69 -4.62 -1.57
C PRO A 180 11.02 -3.65 -0.59
N GLU A 181 11.82 -2.70 -0.08
CA GLU A 181 11.33 -1.60 0.75
C GLU A 181 10.19 -0.93 -0.03
N LEU A 182 8.98 -0.95 0.55
CA LEU A 182 7.81 -0.31 -0.05
C LEU A 182 8.21 1.13 -0.35
N VAL A 183 8.22 1.49 -1.63
CA VAL A 183 8.35 2.89 -2.00
C VAL A 183 7.20 3.63 -1.33
N ASP A 184 7.53 4.51 -0.38
CA ASP A 184 6.59 5.54 0.04
C ASP A 184 6.28 6.34 -1.23
N VAL A 185 5.16 6.01 -1.86
CA VAL A 185 4.65 6.79 -2.99
C VAL A 185 4.24 8.11 -2.37
N ASP A 186 5.16 9.08 -2.35
CA ASP A 186 4.91 10.49 -2.07
C ASP A 186 3.67 10.91 -2.86
N GLU A 187 2.52 10.96 -2.20
CA GLU A 187 1.23 11.57 -2.58
C GLU A 187 0.97 11.83 -4.08
N ALA A 188 1.32 10.89 -4.96
CA ALA A 188 1.11 11.00 -6.40
C ALA A 188 -0.21 10.35 -6.84
N ASN A 189 -1.08 10.03 -5.88
CA ASN A 189 -2.53 10.03 -6.12
C ASN A 189 -3.14 11.44 -6.03
N GLY A 190 -2.29 12.47 -6.18
CA GLY A 190 -2.66 13.79 -6.67
C GLY A 190 -3.36 13.68 -8.02
N ARG A 191 -4.67 13.44 -7.97
CA ARG A 191 -5.61 13.72 -9.05
C ARG A 191 -5.37 15.16 -9.51
N GLY A 192 -4.55 15.31 -10.54
CA GLY A 192 -4.51 16.50 -11.35
C GLY A 192 -5.90 16.71 -11.92
N LYS A 193 -6.63 17.67 -11.36
CA LYS A 193 -7.62 18.47 -12.08
C LYS A 193 -7.89 19.73 -11.28
N GLU A 194 -7.26 20.79 -11.77
CA GLU A 194 -7.75 22.15 -11.70
C GLU A 194 -9.24 22.16 -12.13
N ASP A 195 -10.16 22.17 -11.18
CA ASP A 195 -11.39 22.94 -11.33
C ASP A 195 -11.92 23.28 -9.93
N GLY A 196 -12.33 24.53 -9.76
CA GLY A 196 -12.69 25.14 -8.47
C GLY A 196 -14.03 24.68 -7.91
N GLY A 197 -14.21 23.38 -7.75
CA GLY A 197 -15.34 22.78 -7.02
C GLY A 197 -15.10 22.80 -5.52
N GLU A 198 -16.15 23.14 -4.77
CA GLU A 198 -16.20 23.19 -3.31
C GLU A 198 -15.56 21.93 -2.69
N LYS A 199 -14.70 22.12 -1.67
CA LYS A 199 -14.07 21.02 -0.93
C LYS A 199 -15.15 20.13 -0.33
N GLU A 200 -15.51 19.04 -1.01
CA GLU A 200 -16.26 17.96 -0.38
C GLU A 200 -15.41 17.46 0.80
N ASN A 201 -15.98 17.46 2.00
CA ASN A 201 -15.32 17.00 3.22
C ASN A 201 -15.06 15.49 3.14
N GLY A 202 -14.07 15.07 2.36
CA GLY A 202 -13.62 13.69 2.26
C GLY A 202 -12.99 13.21 3.57
N PHE A 203 -12.99 11.90 3.77
CA PHE A 203 -12.29 11.27 4.88
C PHE A 203 -10.78 11.56 4.78
N GLN A 204 -10.17 11.97 5.89
CA GLN A 204 -8.72 12.07 6.02
C GLN A 204 -8.23 10.87 6.82
N PRO A 205 -7.37 10.00 6.25
CA PRO A 205 -6.84 8.87 6.99
C PRO A 205 -6.02 9.34 8.20
N PRO A 206 -6.00 8.54 9.29
CA PRO A 206 -5.17 8.85 10.44
C PRO A 206 -3.72 8.95 9.99
N ASN A 207 -3.09 10.09 10.25
CA ASN A 207 -1.68 10.26 9.95
C ASN A 207 -0.89 9.30 10.86
N ASN A 208 -0.02 8.46 10.30
CA ASN A 208 0.87 7.63 11.11
C ASN A 208 1.56 8.54 12.14
N GLU A 209 1.73 8.05 13.38
CA GLU A 209 2.22 8.83 14.55
C GLU A 209 3.64 9.42 14.41
N ALA A 210 4.20 9.49 13.20
CA ALA A 210 5.45 10.18 12.88
C ALA A 210 5.25 11.49 12.10
N ALA A 211 4.01 11.98 11.91
CA ALA A 211 3.82 13.36 11.48
C ALA A 211 4.05 14.33 12.65
N VAL A 212 5.30 14.39 13.12
CA VAL A 212 5.84 15.64 13.66
C VAL A 212 5.38 16.72 12.68
N ASN A 213 4.72 17.77 13.18
CA ASN A 213 4.49 18.95 12.34
C ASN A 213 5.87 19.37 11.86
N VAL A 214 6.19 19.06 10.60
CA VAL A 214 7.42 19.41 9.89
C VAL A 214 7.42 20.91 9.64
N ASN A 215 7.39 21.67 10.73
CA ASN A 215 7.71 23.06 10.66
C ASN A 215 9.21 23.14 10.33
N SER A 216 9.57 24.08 9.46
CA SER A 216 10.96 24.24 9.01
C SER A 216 11.93 24.45 10.18
N GLU A 217 11.49 24.94 11.33
CA GLU A 217 12.33 25.12 12.50
C GLU A 217 12.71 23.80 13.18
N ALA A 218 11.78 22.85 13.30
CA ALA A 218 12.01 21.52 13.84
C ALA A 218 12.91 20.71 12.89
N TYR A 219 12.59 20.71 11.59
CA TYR A 219 13.42 20.05 10.57
C TYR A 219 14.86 20.57 10.56
N LEU A 220 15.09 21.88 10.70
CA LEU A 220 16.45 22.45 10.73
C LEU A 220 17.17 22.22 12.07
N ARG A 221 16.45 21.90 13.15
CA ARG A 221 17.04 21.58 14.46
C ARG A 221 17.22 20.08 14.68
N SER A 222 16.61 19.23 13.86
CA SER A 222 16.68 17.79 14.03
C SER A 222 18.14 17.33 13.94
N LYS A 223 18.51 16.40 14.81
CA LYS A 223 19.87 15.89 14.82
C LYS A 223 20.05 14.86 13.70
N LEU A 224 20.86 15.21 12.70
CA LEU A 224 21.18 14.29 11.61
C LEU A 224 22.26 13.28 12.02
N THR A 225 22.06 12.03 11.63
CA THR A 225 23.03 10.94 11.74
C THR A 225 23.37 10.42 10.35
N TYR A 226 24.67 10.41 10.03
CA TYR A 226 25.18 9.89 8.76
C TYR A 226 25.83 8.53 8.97
N SER A 227 25.45 7.55 8.16
CA SER A 227 26.02 6.20 8.14
C SER A 227 26.01 5.65 6.71
N GLU A 228 27.18 5.32 6.17
CA GLU A 228 27.36 4.53 4.92
C GLU A 228 26.42 4.93 3.76
N GLY A 229 26.30 6.24 3.48
CA GLY A 229 25.47 6.75 2.38
C GLY A 229 23.99 7.01 2.72
N LYS A 230 23.55 6.68 3.93
CA LYS A 230 22.25 7.05 4.51
C LYS A 230 22.41 8.20 5.50
N LEU A 231 21.63 9.25 5.33
CA LEU A 231 21.46 10.34 6.28
C LEU A 231 20.04 10.28 6.83
N VAL A 232 19.92 10.05 8.14
CA VAL A 232 18.62 10.01 8.84
C VAL A 232 18.52 11.13 9.86
N ASP A 233 17.30 11.60 10.10
CA ASP A 233 16.99 12.51 11.22
C ASP A 233 16.91 11.76 12.57
N GLU A 234 16.46 12.46 13.60
CA GLU A 234 16.33 11.92 14.95
C GLU A 234 15.14 10.96 15.13
N ASP A 235 14.14 11.06 14.25
CA ASP A 235 12.95 10.19 14.22
C ASP A 235 13.19 8.95 13.33
N GLY A 236 14.32 8.91 12.62
CA GLY A 236 14.72 7.81 11.74
C GLY A 236 14.24 7.97 10.30
N ASN A 237 13.66 9.12 9.93
CA ASN A 237 13.26 9.39 8.56
C ASN A 237 14.50 9.62 7.68
N GLY A 238 14.45 9.11 6.45
CA GLY A 238 15.48 9.39 5.45
C GLY A 238 15.47 10.86 5.04
N VAL A 239 16.60 11.55 5.24
CA VAL A 239 16.79 12.94 4.78
C VAL A 239 17.58 13.00 3.49
N MET A 240 18.61 12.17 3.37
CA MET A 240 19.32 11.93 2.10
C MET A 240 19.72 10.46 2.03
N MET A 241 19.55 9.88 0.86
CA MET A 241 19.80 8.45 0.63
C MET A 241 20.81 8.25 -0.50
N ALA A 242 21.55 7.13 -0.46
CA ALA A 242 22.62 6.87 -1.41
C ALA A 242 22.12 6.86 -2.87
N TRP A 243 20.88 6.39 -3.11
CA TRP A 243 20.27 6.36 -4.44
C TRP A 243 20.06 7.76 -5.06
N GLU A 244 19.96 8.81 -4.24
CA GLU A 244 19.83 10.19 -4.72
C GLU A 244 21.15 10.72 -5.31
N THR A 245 22.29 10.07 -5.06
CA THR A 245 23.62 10.55 -5.47
C THR A 245 23.71 10.83 -6.97
N ASP A 246 23.21 9.91 -7.80
CA ASP A 246 23.28 10.05 -9.25
C ASP A 246 22.29 11.09 -9.78
N ILE A 247 21.12 11.21 -9.14
CA ILE A 247 20.14 12.25 -9.44
C ILE A 247 20.76 13.62 -9.14
N MET A 248 21.35 13.78 -7.96
CA MET A 248 22.02 15.03 -7.58
C MET A 248 23.18 15.37 -8.51
N ARG A 249 23.98 14.38 -8.93
CA ARG A 249 25.07 14.59 -9.90
C ARG A 249 24.53 15.11 -11.23
N ARG A 250 23.47 14.51 -11.77
CA ARG A 250 22.81 14.97 -13.00
C ARG A 250 22.23 16.38 -12.84
N SER A 251 21.64 16.70 -11.69
CA SER A 251 21.17 18.06 -11.39
C SER A 251 22.31 19.07 -11.37
N VAL A 252 23.45 18.71 -10.78
CA VAL A 252 24.66 19.55 -10.78
C VAL A 252 25.18 19.75 -12.20
N ASP A 253 25.27 18.69 -13.02
CA ASP A 253 25.74 18.78 -14.40
C ASP A 253 24.82 19.66 -15.28
N ALA A 254 23.51 19.65 -15.00
CA ALA A 254 22.52 20.48 -15.68
C ALA A 254 22.54 21.96 -15.20
N LEU A 255 22.69 22.20 -13.89
CA LEU A 255 22.71 23.55 -13.31
C LEU A 255 24.06 24.26 -13.51
N LEU A 256 25.14 23.50 -13.53
CA LEU A 256 26.49 23.96 -13.82
C LEU A 256 26.99 23.28 -15.10
N PRO A 257 26.44 23.62 -16.29
CA PRO A 257 26.98 23.14 -17.55
C PRO A 257 28.45 23.51 -17.58
N ALA A 258 29.31 22.48 -17.60
CA ALA A 258 30.76 22.50 -17.46
C ALA A 258 31.31 23.94 -17.39
N LYS A 259 31.49 24.46 -16.16
CA LYS A 259 32.26 25.67 -15.93
C LYS A 259 33.57 25.47 -16.70
N GLU A 260 33.73 26.19 -17.81
CA GLU A 260 34.99 26.19 -18.54
C GLU A 260 36.08 26.34 -17.49
N ARG A 261 37.01 25.40 -17.48
CA ARG A 261 38.10 25.29 -16.53
C ARG A 261 38.96 26.54 -16.67
N GLY A 262 38.53 27.61 -16.02
CA GLY A 262 38.95 28.98 -16.28
C GLY A 262 39.53 29.60 -15.02
N ASN A 263 40.85 29.79 -15.09
CA ASN A 263 41.70 30.64 -14.25
C ASN A 263 42.15 30.03 -12.92
N GLU A 264 43.11 29.12 -13.06
CA GLU A 264 44.31 29.12 -12.20
C GLU A 264 44.98 30.50 -12.32
N PHE A 265 45.13 31.21 -11.19
CA PHE A 265 46.14 32.23 -10.97
C PHE A 265 46.91 31.87 -9.71
#